data_AF-A0A0W8JH80-F1
#
_entry.id   AF-A0A0W8JH80-F1
#
_cell.length_a   1.000
_cell.length_b   1.000
_cell.length_c   1.000
_cell.angle_alpha   90.00
_cell.angle_beta   90.00
_cell.angle_gamma   90.00
#
_symmetry.space_group_name_H-M   'P 1'
#
loop_
_entity.id
_entity.type
_entity.pdbx_description
1 polymer ?
#
loop_
_entity_poly.entity_id
_entity_poly.type
_entity_poly.pdbx_seq_one_letter_code
_entity_poly.pdbx_strand_id
1 'polypeptide(L)'
;MSSYSNEEFKYHFQLDPIKFFKGEDGFLARDPDWGVHMYHFGMKVMFRYIDANDISVTDFVNGFKIFIDSLDKNESDFKHFESNICAFYQCIINDGKKMDDIFSKGTECREATERYINRVNFNYRNNHYYKTVKSKYPQAAINEVW
;
A
#
# COMPACT_ATOMS: atom_id res chain seq x y z
N MET A 1 -21.73 6.71 0.13
CA MET A 1 -20.51 7.37 -0.37
C MET A 1 -20.61 7.41 -1.88
N SER A 2 -20.54 8.61 -2.47
CA SER A 2 -20.52 8.80 -3.92
C SER A 2 -19.25 8.15 -4.47
N SER A 3 -19.37 7.25 -5.44
CA SER A 3 -18.20 6.66 -6.09
C SER A 3 -17.46 7.74 -6.88
N TYR A 4 -16.20 8.01 -6.55
CA TYR A 4 -15.34 8.87 -7.37
C TYR A 4 -15.34 8.39 -8.83
N SER A 5 -15.36 9.34 -9.75
CA SER A 5 -15.14 9.05 -11.17
C SER A 5 -13.72 8.51 -11.39
N ASN A 6 -13.52 7.79 -12.49
CA ASN A 6 -12.23 7.19 -12.78
C ASN A 6 -11.10 8.23 -12.93
N GLU A 7 -11.42 9.43 -13.43
CA GLU A 7 -10.47 10.52 -13.62
C GLU A 7 -10.04 11.16 -12.30
N GLU A 8 -10.94 11.31 -11.33
CA GLU A 8 -10.62 11.85 -10.00
C GLU A 8 -9.62 10.95 -9.28
N PHE A 9 -9.83 9.62 -9.30
CA PHE A 9 -8.94 8.69 -8.62
C PHE A 9 -7.49 8.78 -9.12
N LYS A 10 -7.31 8.85 -10.44
CA LYS A 10 -6.01 8.97 -11.09
C LYS A 10 -5.37 10.32 -10.77
N TYR A 11 -6.15 11.40 -10.88
CA TYR A 11 -5.70 12.75 -10.59
C TYR A 11 -5.21 12.89 -9.15
N HIS A 12 -5.95 12.37 -8.17
CA HIS A 12 -5.57 12.47 -6.76
C HIS A 12 -4.29 11.68 -6.44
N PHE A 13 -4.11 10.49 -7.03
CA PHE A 13 -2.85 9.76 -6.89
C PHE A 13 -1.66 10.54 -7.46
N GLN A 14 -1.82 11.14 -8.64
CA GLN A 14 -0.75 11.90 -9.30
C GLN A 14 -0.45 13.23 -8.61
N LEU A 15 -1.47 13.87 -8.02
CA LEU A 15 -1.35 15.16 -7.33
C LEU A 15 -0.72 14.99 -5.94
N ASP A 16 -1.20 14.02 -5.16
CA ASP A 16 -0.78 13.81 -3.77
C ASP A 16 -0.86 12.32 -3.39
N PRO A 17 0.19 11.53 -3.73
CA PRO A 17 0.21 10.10 -3.42
C PRO A 17 0.16 9.83 -1.92
N ILE A 18 0.61 10.76 -1.07
CA ILE A 18 0.63 10.58 0.39
C ILE A 18 -0.80 10.53 0.91
N LYS A 19 -1.60 11.56 0.60
CA LYS A 19 -3.02 11.61 0.97
C LYS A 19 -3.79 10.44 0.41
N PHE A 20 -3.53 10.11 -0.85
CA PHE A 20 -4.12 8.97 -1.52
C PHE A 20 -3.90 7.67 -0.73
N PHE A 21 -2.65 7.33 -0.37
CA PHE A 21 -2.33 6.10 0.38
C PHE A 21 -2.74 6.14 1.86
N LYS A 22 -2.83 7.32 2.48
CA LYS A 22 -3.44 7.47 3.81
C LYS A 22 -4.97 7.35 3.78
N GLY A 23 -5.58 7.34 2.59
CA GLY A 23 -7.01 7.26 2.45
C GLY A 23 -7.75 8.55 2.79
N GLU A 24 -7.02 9.67 2.82
CA GLU A 24 -7.63 10.98 2.86
C GLU A 24 -8.49 11.17 1.61
N ASP A 25 -9.57 11.94 1.74
CA ASP A 25 -10.54 12.14 0.67
C ASP A 25 -11.13 10.82 0.11
N GLY A 26 -11.15 9.73 0.89
CA GLY A 26 -11.94 8.53 0.60
C GLY A 26 -11.32 7.53 -0.39
N PHE A 27 -10.08 7.72 -0.85
CA PHE A 27 -9.47 6.89 -1.90
C PHE A 27 -9.01 5.50 -1.42
N LEU A 28 -8.34 5.47 -0.27
CA LEU A 28 -7.92 4.25 0.43
C LEU A 28 -8.32 4.36 1.91
N ALA A 29 -9.52 4.84 2.19
CA ALA A 29 -9.99 5.04 3.57
C ALA A 29 -10.36 3.72 4.22
N ARG A 30 -10.15 3.61 5.53
CA ARG A 30 -10.62 2.48 6.33
C ARG A 30 -12.10 2.70 6.67
N ASP A 31 -12.99 1.85 6.17
CA ASP A 31 -14.34 1.76 6.74
C ASP A 31 -14.22 1.06 8.12
N PRO A 32 -14.70 1.64 9.23
CA PRO A 32 -14.61 1.05 10.57
C PRO A 32 -15.14 -0.38 10.66
N ASP A 33 -16.16 -0.71 9.85
CA ASP A 33 -16.84 -2.00 9.86
C ASP A 33 -16.23 -3.00 8.84
N TRP A 34 -15.43 -2.50 7.88
CA TRP A 34 -14.89 -3.30 6.76
C TRP A 34 -13.37 -3.17 6.58
N GLY A 35 -12.65 -2.74 7.61
CA GLY A 35 -11.38 -2.00 7.51
C GLY A 35 -10.23 -2.51 6.64
N VAL A 36 -10.25 -3.73 6.08
CA VAL A 36 -9.31 -4.19 5.04
C VAL A 36 -9.86 -4.00 3.62
N HIS A 37 -11.17 -4.21 3.44
CA HIS A 37 -11.82 -4.32 2.14
C HIS A 37 -11.68 -3.04 1.31
N MET A 38 -11.60 -1.88 1.95
CA MET A 38 -11.47 -0.61 1.26
C MET A 38 -10.07 -0.35 0.72
N TYR A 39 -9.02 -0.68 1.48
CA TYR A 39 -7.64 -0.64 0.98
C TYR A 39 -7.44 -1.61 -0.18
N HIS A 40 -7.95 -2.84 -0.05
CA HIS A 40 -7.90 -3.82 -1.14
C HIS A 40 -8.69 -3.35 -2.36
N PHE A 41 -9.89 -2.79 -2.17
CA PHE A 41 -10.70 -2.26 -3.27
C PHE A 41 -9.98 -1.11 -4.00
N GLY A 42 -9.47 -0.11 -3.28
CA GLY A 42 -8.75 1.00 -3.89
C GLY A 42 -7.45 0.54 -4.56
N MET A 43 -6.73 -0.41 -3.97
CA MET A 43 -5.56 -1.02 -4.61
C MET A 43 -5.95 -1.76 -5.89
N LYS A 44 -7.06 -2.51 -5.91
CA LYS A 44 -7.59 -3.12 -7.14
C LYS A 44 -7.93 -2.08 -8.19
N VAL A 45 -8.47 -0.94 -7.80
CA VAL A 45 -8.74 0.18 -8.72
C VAL A 45 -7.43 0.69 -9.31
N MET A 46 -6.40 0.90 -8.50
CA MET A 46 -5.07 1.30 -8.95
C MET A 46 -4.48 0.29 -9.96
N PHE A 47 -4.54 -1.01 -9.66
CA PHE A 47 -4.09 -2.04 -10.58
C PHE A 47 -4.85 -2.06 -11.91
N ARG A 48 -6.14 -1.68 -11.94
CA ARG A 48 -6.88 -1.53 -13.21
C ARG A 48 -6.30 -0.40 -14.08
N TYR A 49 -5.88 0.71 -13.47
CA TYR A 49 -5.22 1.79 -14.22
C TYR A 49 -3.82 1.40 -14.68
N ILE A 50 -3.09 0.61 -13.88
CA ILE A 50 -1.80 0.07 -14.31
C ILE A 50 -1.99 -0.89 -15.50
N ASP A 51 -2.95 -1.81 -15.40
CA ASP A 51 -3.29 -2.76 -16.47
C ASP A 51 -3.75 -2.04 -17.77
N ALA A 52 -4.41 -0.89 -17.63
CA ALA A 52 -4.86 -0.04 -18.74
C ALA A 52 -3.76 0.89 -19.30
N ASN A 53 -2.54 0.86 -18.75
CA ASN A 53 -1.45 1.81 -19.03
C ASN A 53 -1.81 3.28 -18.75
N ASP A 54 -2.81 3.52 -17.92
CA ASP A 54 -3.17 4.85 -17.47
C ASP A 54 -2.14 5.39 -16.47
N ILE A 55 -1.68 4.54 -15.55
CA ILE A 55 -0.61 4.82 -14.60
C ILE A 55 0.52 3.87 -14.91
N SER A 56 1.75 4.38 -15.09
CA SER A 56 2.88 3.49 -15.32
C SER A 56 3.26 2.77 -14.01
N VAL A 57 3.83 1.57 -14.14
CA VAL A 57 4.40 0.84 -12.99
C VAL A 57 5.40 1.71 -12.24
N THR A 58 6.23 2.46 -12.97
CA THR A 58 7.20 3.40 -12.41
C THR A 58 6.54 4.49 -11.57
N ASP A 59 5.46 5.11 -12.06
CA ASP A 59 4.73 6.14 -11.31
C ASP A 59 4.10 5.57 -10.04
N PHE A 60 3.53 4.36 -10.13
CA PHE A 60 3.00 3.66 -8.95
C PHE A 60 4.08 3.40 -7.90
N VAL A 61 5.23 2.84 -8.30
CA VAL A 61 6.36 2.56 -7.41
C VAL A 61 6.89 3.85 -6.77
N ASN A 62 7.06 4.90 -7.57
CA ASN A 62 7.49 6.21 -7.08
C ASN A 62 6.49 6.80 -6.07
N GLY A 63 5.19 6.76 -6.36
CA GLY A 63 4.15 7.22 -5.44
C GLY A 63 4.15 6.43 -4.14
N PHE A 64 4.29 5.10 -4.21
CA PHE A 64 4.34 4.25 -3.02
C PHE A 64 5.57 4.56 -2.16
N LYS A 65 6.74 4.75 -2.80
CA LYS A 65 7.97 5.17 -2.14
C LYS A 65 7.80 6.53 -1.44
N ILE A 66 7.26 7.53 -2.14
CA ILE A 66 6.99 8.88 -1.57
C ILE A 66 6.11 8.75 -0.32
N PHE A 67 5.06 7.93 -0.39
CA PHE A 67 4.22 7.63 0.76
C PHE A 67 5.03 7.03 1.91
N ILE A 68 5.82 5.98 1.71
CA ILE A 68 6.64 5.37 2.77
C ILE A 68 7.63 6.37 3.39
N ASP A 69 8.33 7.15 2.56
CA ASP A 69 9.32 8.13 3.02
C ASP A 69 8.66 9.24 3.85
N SER A 70 7.37 9.55 3.61
CA SER A 70 6.60 10.56 4.36
C SER A 70 6.08 10.12 5.72
N LEU A 71 6.15 8.82 6.05
CA LEU A 71 5.52 8.29 7.26
C LEU A 71 6.27 8.70 8.53
N ASP A 72 5.49 9.13 9.51
CA ASP A 72 5.93 9.29 10.90
C ASP A 72 5.99 7.95 11.63
N LYS A 73 6.80 7.88 12.68
CA LYS A 73 6.97 6.67 13.52
C LYS A 73 5.81 6.40 14.50
N ASN A 74 4.60 6.86 14.20
CA ASN A 74 3.44 6.71 15.07
C ASN A 74 2.55 5.53 14.62
N GLU A 75 1.67 5.06 15.50
CA GLU A 75 0.82 3.91 15.20
C GLU A 75 -0.17 4.15 14.06
N SER A 76 -0.61 5.38 13.84
CA SER A 76 -1.57 5.71 12.77
C SER A 76 -0.94 5.54 11.40
N ASP A 77 0.23 6.13 11.20
CA ASP A 77 1.00 6.05 9.96
C ASP A 77 1.43 4.61 9.67
N PHE A 78 1.77 3.85 10.72
CA PHE A 78 2.06 2.43 10.57
C PHE A 78 0.84 1.60 10.18
N LYS A 79 -0.37 1.94 10.67
CA LYS A 79 -1.61 1.27 10.22
C LYS A 79 -1.86 1.50 8.73
N HIS A 80 -1.61 2.71 8.23
CA HIS A 80 -1.70 3.00 6.80
C HIS A 80 -0.65 2.20 6.00
N PHE A 81 0.57 2.13 6.51
CA PHE A 81 1.63 1.32 5.91
C PHE A 81 1.24 -0.16 5.79
N GLU A 82 0.91 -0.82 6.91
CA GLU A 82 0.60 -2.26 6.90
C GLU A 82 -0.67 -2.59 6.10
N SER A 83 -1.66 -1.69 6.07
CA SER A 83 -2.88 -1.87 5.29
C SER A 83 -2.58 -1.86 3.79
N ASN A 84 -1.76 -0.91 3.33
CA ASN A 84 -1.34 -0.83 1.93
C ASN A 84 -0.49 -2.04 1.51
N ILE A 85 0.45 -2.48 2.36
CA ILE A 85 1.24 -3.71 2.13
C ILE A 85 0.32 -4.91 1.98
N CYS A 86 -0.62 -5.10 2.90
CA CYS A 86 -1.54 -6.23 2.85
C CYS A 86 -2.42 -6.21 1.59
N ALA A 87 -2.93 -5.03 1.22
CA ALA A 87 -3.74 -4.85 0.02
C ALA A 87 -2.94 -5.11 -1.26
N PHE A 88 -1.70 -4.64 -1.33
CA PHE A 88 -0.78 -4.88 -2.44
C PHE A 88 -0.57 -6.38 -2.67
N TYR A 89 -0.17 -7.12 -1.62
CA TYR A 89 0.04 -8.56 -1.72
C TYR A 89 -1.23 -9.34 -2.02
N GLN A 90 -2.37 -8.91 -1.51
CA GLN A 90 -3.65 -9.50 -1.88
C GLN A 90 -3.92 -9.35 -3.39
N CYS A 91 -3.60 -8.21 -3.99
CA CYS A 91 -3.74 -8.02 -5.44
C CYS A 91 -2.77 -8.87 -6.26
N ILE A 92 -1.48 -8.89 -5.94
CA ILE A 92 -0.50 -9.59 -6.78
C ILE A 92 -0.53 -11.12 -6.58
N ILE A 93 -0.83 -11.61 -5.38
CA ILE A 93 -0.86 -13.05 -5.08
C ILE A 93 -2.26 -13.64 -5.29
N ASN A 94 -3.29 -13.10 -4.62
CA ASN A 94 -4.62 -13.71 -4.65
C ASN A 94 -5.41 -13.32 -5.90
N ASP A 95 -5.37 -12.04 -6.30
CA ASP A 95 -6.06 -11.59 -7.51
C ASP A 95 -5.24 -11.83 -8.80
N GLY A 96 -4.00 -12.32 -8.68
CA GLY A 96 -3.13 -12.69 -9.81
C GLY A 96 -2.69 -11.51 -10.68
N LYS A 97 -2.57 -10.30 -10.10
CA LYS A 97 -2.08 -9.13 -10.83
C LYS A 97 -0.61 -9.30 -11.23
N LYS A 98 -0.30 -8.98 -12.49
CA LYS A 98 1.05 -9.09 -13.06
C LYS A 98 1.88 -7.86 -12.70
N MET A 99 2.50 -7.89 -11.54
CA MET A 99 3.45 -6.89 -11.09
C MET A 99 4.52 -7.57 -10.24
N ASP A 100 5.77 -7.18 -10.45
CA ASP A 100 6.88 -7.66 -9.62
C ASP A 100 6.71 -7.19 -8.17
N ASP A 101 7.22 -7.98 -7.24
CA ASP A 101 7.20 -7.59 -5.83
C ASP A 101 8.10 -6.36 -5.61
N ILE A 102 7.46 -5.21 -5.39
CA ILE A 102 8.13 -3.91 -5.23
C ILE A 102 8.97 -3.85 -3.95
N PHE A 103 8.92 -4.87 -3.07
CA PHE A 103 9.75 -4.99 -1.87
C PHE A 103 10.85 -6.05 -2.02
N SER A 104 11.13 -6.50 -3.24
CA SER A 104 12.27 -7.36 -3.54
C SER A 104 13.60 -6.66 -3.26
N LYS A 105 14.68 -7.44 -3.07
CA LYS A 105 16.01 -6.85 -2.86
C LYS A 105 16.43 -5.98 -4.03
N GLY A 106 16.97 -4.80 -3.72
CA GLY A 106 17.44 -3.82 -4.73
C GLY A 106 16.36 -2.90 -5.29
N THR A 107 15.12 -2.96 -4.78
CA THR A 107 14.07 -2.00 -5.17
C THR A 107 14.05 -0.79 -4.24
N GLU A 108 13.67 0.36 -4.78
CA GLU A 108 13.63 1.61 -4.00
C GLU A 108 12.57 1.58 -2.87
N CYS A 109 11.44 0.88 -3.10
CA CYS A 109 10.42 0.68 -2.07
C CYS A 109 10.92 -0.20 -0.91
N ARG A 110 11.80 -1.17 -1.18
CA ARG A 110 12.46 -1.93 -0.10
C ARG A 110 13.36 -1.03 0.73
N GLU A 111 14.22 -0.25 0.10
CA GLU A 111 15.12 0.65 0.82
C GLU A 111 14.36 1.68 1.67
N ALA A 112 13.28 2.26 1.11
CA ALA A 112 12.39 3.17 1.85
C ALA A 112 11.75 2.47 3.05
N THR A 113 11.29 1.23 2.87
CA THR A 113 10.72 0.44 3.95
C THR A 113 11.73 0.13 5.04
N GLU A 114 12.93 -0.31 4.70
CA GLU A 114 13.99 -0.61 5.66
C GLU A 114 14.32 0.64 6.50
N ARG A 115 14.41 1.81 5.87
CA ARG A 115 14.57 3.09 6.60
C ARG A 115 13.39 3.40 7.49
N TYR A 116 12.15 3.14 7.06
CA TYR A 116 10.97 3.41 7.86
C TYR A 116 10.86 2.47 9.06
N ILE A 117 10.95 1.16 8.87
CA ILE A 117 10.85 0.15 9.93
C ILE A 117 11.92 0.37 11.01
N ASN A 118 13.15 0.74 10.63
CA ASN A 118 14.21 1.04 11.61
C ASN A 118 13.89 2.24 12.52
N ARG A 119 12.96 3.12 12.14
CA ARG A 119 12.52 4.27 12.96
C ARG A 119 11.33 3.93 13.88
N VAL A 120 10.61 2.85 13.59
CA VAL A 120 9.43 2.41 14.35
C VAL A 120 9.89 1.76 15.66
N ASN A 121 9.42 2.29 16.80
CA ASN A 121 9.89 1.89 18.12
C ASN A 121 8.81 1.26 19.02
N PHE A 122 7.62 0.95 18.47
CA PHE A 122 6.56 0.23 19.17
C PHE A 122 6.43 -1.20 18.66
N ASN A 123 5.79 -2.05 19.46
CA ASN A 123 5.61 -3.46 19.11
C ASN A 123 4.39 -3.66 18.19
N TYR A 124 4.65 -3.73 16.88
CA TYR A 124 3.63 -3.97 15.84
C TYR A 124 3.41 -5.46 15.52
N ARG A 125 4.14 -6.39 16.13
CA ARG A 125 4.09 -7.82 15.77
C ARG A 125 2.73 -8.47 16.04
N ASN A 126 1.92 -7.83 16.88
CA ASN A 126 0.56 -8.27 17.17
C ASN A 126 -0.51 -7.66 16.26
N ASN A 127 -0.14 -6.71 15.40
CA ASN A 127 -1.08 -6.05 14.51
C ASN A 127 -1.67 -7.05 13.50
N HIS A 128 -2.94 -6.82 13.16
CA HIS A 128 -3.71 -7.70 12.30
C HIS A 128 -3.05 -7.88 10.92
N TYR A 129 -2.63 -6.79 10.26
CA TYR A 129 -2.13 -6.87 8.89
C TYR A 129 -0.72 -7.45 8.82
N TYR A 130 0.16 -7.08 9.76
CA TYR A 130 1.44 -7.76 9.93
C TYR A 130 1.26 -9.30 10.02
N LYS A 131 0.36 -9.79 10.89
CA LYS A 131 0.06 -11.22 11.03
C LYS A 131 -0.55 -11.82 9.76
N THR A 132 -1.47 -11.10 9.12
CA THR A 132 -2.10 -11.53 7.87
C THR A 132 -1.07 -11.73 6.76
N VAL A 133 -0.15 -10.79 6.58
CA VAL A 133 0.88 -10.92 5.53
C VAL A 133 1.85 -12.06 5.84
N LYS A 134 2.36 -12.16 7.08
CA LYS A 134 3.26 -13.26 7.47
C LYS A 134 2.61 -14.65 7.30
N SER A 135 1.30 -14.76 7.53
CA SER A 135 0.58 -16.05 7.46
C SER A 135 0.05 -16.39 6.07
N LYS A 136 -0.59 -15.43 5.38
CA LYS A 136 -1.23 -15.67 4.07
C LYS A 136 -0.26 -15.50 2.89
N TYR A 137 0.77 -14.68 3.07
CA TYR A 137 1.74 -14.35 2.03
C TYR A 137 3.17 -14.62 2.52
N PRO A 138 3.51 -15.84 2.98
CA PRO A 138 4.84 -16.13 3.54
C PRO A 138 5.97 -15.87 2.53
N GLN A 139 5.69 -15.98 1.22
CA GLN A 139 6.62 -15.72 0.13
C GLN A 139 6.86 -14.23 -0.17
N ALA A 140 6.12 -13.31 0.45
CA ALA A 140 6.23 -11.88 0.22
C ALA A 140 7.60 -11.34 0.66
N ALA A 141 8.27 -10.59 -0.21
CA ALA A 141 9.62 -10.09 0.07
C ALA A 141 9.68 -9.12 1.27
N ILE A 142 8.57 -8.41 1.55
CA ILE A 142 8.42 -7.56 2.73
C ILE A 142 8.71 -8.29 4.05
N ASN A 143 8.48 -9.61 4.10
CA ASN A 143 8.67 -10.41 5.31
C ASN A 143 10.13 -10.52 5.76
N GLU A 144 11.08 -10.18 4.90
CA GLU A 144 12.50 -10.10 5.24
C GLU A 144 12.89 -8.77 5.90
N VAL A 145 12.03 -7.75 5.81
CA VAL A 145 12.32 -6.38 6.28
C VAL A 145 11.66 -6.07 7.61
N TRP A 146 10.37 -6.41 7.76
CA TRP A 146 9.57 -6.04 8.92
C TRP A 146 9.35 -7.16 9.96
#